data_AF-A0A2U1PEY8-F1
#
_entry.id   AF-A0A2U1PEY8-F1
#
_cell.length_a   1.000
_cell.length_b   1.000
_cell.length_c   1.000
_cell.angle_alpha   90.00
_cell.angle_beta   90.00
_cell.angle_gamma   90.00
#
_symmetry.space_group_name_H-M   'P 1'
#
loop_
_entity.id
_entity.type
_entity.pdbx_description
1 polymer ?
#
loop_
_entity_poly.entity_id
_entity_poly.type
_entity_poly.pdbx_seq_one_letter_code
_entity_poly.pdbx_strand_id
1 'polypeptide(L)'
;MTCFLCNQQTESHSHLFFSCSFSKRLWERLKPHSKLEGISNDWACIISSIVLKPATNTIWSVIQRLVLGACVYVVWAERNKRSFDKIFSDDESVFKSVVGIFRLRLMGLNLKYTSDVVNAARLWDFHLNRNVHHRVSVLMYKYAGFWLCSDMVILKEAITIGELCVGGLVAENQEPACCLG
;
A
#
# COMPACT_ATOMS: atom_id res chain seq x y z
N MET A 1 -16.42 17.90 11.12
CA MET A 1 -16.58 16.74 12.03
C MET A 1 -15.21 16.38 12.59
N THR A 2 -15.09 16.09 13.89
CA THR A 2 -13.81 15.71 14.53
C THR A 2 -13.36 14.33 14.03
N CYS A 3 -12.05 14.12 13.87
CA CYS A 3 -11.48 12.86 13.40
C CYS A 3 -11.74 11.72 14.40
N PHE A 4 -12.35 10.62 13.93
CA PHE A 4 -12.67 9.46 14.77
C PHE A 4 -11.46 8.63 15.22
N LEU A 5 -10.28 8.88 14.64
CA LEU A 5 -9.05 8.18 15.02
C LEU A 5 -8.37 8.84 16.24
N CYS A 6 -8.24 10.17 16.24
CA CYS A 6 -7.53 10.90 17.31
C CYS A 6 -8.46 11.68 18.24
N ASN A 7 -9.70 11.98 17.82
CA ASN A 7 -10.65 12.84 18.53
C ASN A 7 -10.11 14.25 18.89
N GLN A 8 -9.08 14.75 18.20
CA GLN A 8 -8.37 16.00 18.54
C GLN A 8 -8.51 17.11 17.50
N GLN A 9 -8.55 16.77 16.21
CA GLN A 9 -8.60 17.74 15.11
C GLN A 9 -9.76 17.45 14.18
N THR A 10 -10.13 18.44 13.36
CA THR A 10 -11.11 18.27 12.29
C THR A 10 -10.63 17.23 11.29
N GLU A 11 -11.52 16.31 10.93
CA GLU A 11 -11.24 15.29 9.93
C GLU A 11 -11.14 15.91 8.54
N SER A 12 -10.02 15.63 7.88
CA SER A 12 -9.77 15.91 6.47
C SER A 12 -8.96 14.76 5.89
N HIS A 13 -8.86 14.65 4.55
CA HIS A 13 -8.04 13.60 3.93
C HIS A 13 -6.58 13.67 4.37
N SER A 14 -5.97 14.86 4.31
CA SER A 14 -4.58 15.07 4.74
C SER A 14 -4.37 14.83 6.23
N HIS A 15 -5.39 15.11 7.06
CA HIS A 15 -5.34 14.76 8.47
C HIS A 15 -5.43 13.23 8.66
N LEU A 16 -6.43 12.59 8.06
CA LEU A 16 -6.70 11.16 8.22
C LEU A 16 -5.50 10.29 7.85
N PHE A 17 -4.82 10.64 6.75
CA PHE A 17 -3.68 9.89 6.25
C PHE A 17 -2.37 10.55 6.67
N PHE A 18 -1.80 10.01 7.75
CA PHE A 18 -0.43 10.21 8.25
C PHE A 18 -0.14 11.53 8.98
N SER A 19 -1.03 12.52 8.96
CA SER A 19 -0.92 13.69 9.85
C SER A 19 -1.64 13.48 11.20
N CYS A 20 -2.67 12.64 11.24
CA CYS A 20 -3.38 12.26 12.45
C CYS A 20 -2.47 11.45 13.37
N SER A 21 -2.43 11.78 14.66
CA SER A 21 -1.52 11.17 15.64
C SER A 21 -1.57 9.63 15.65
N PHE A 22 -2.76 9.04 15.45
CA PHE A 22 -2.92 7.59 15.32
C PHE A 22 -2.26 7.05 14.03
N SER A 23 -2.69 7.54 12.87
CA SER A 23 -2.17 7.11 11.56
C SER A 23 -0.68 7.39 11.38
N LYS A 24 -0.18 8.48 11.98
CA LYS A 24 1.22 8.88 11.97
C LYS A 24 2.10 7.84 12.67
N ARG A 25 1.72 7.42 13.89
CA ARG A 25 2.45 6.37 14.61
C ARG A 25 2.52 5.07 13.82
N LEU A 26 1.40 4.70 13.20
CA LEU A 26 1.33 3.51 12.36
C LEU A 26 2.30 3.61 11.16
N TRP A 27 2.30 4.74 10.47
CA TRP A 27 3.15 4.98 9.31
C TRP A 27 4.64 5.07 9.66
N GLU A 28 5.00 5.78 10.73
CA GLU A 28 6.39 5.86 11.19
C GLU A 28 6.95 4.49 11.57
N ARG A 29 6.11 3.59 12.10
CA ARG A 29 6.52 2.21 12.38
C ARG A 29 6.76 1.40 11.09
N LEU A 30 6.09 1.73 9.99
CA LEU A 30 6.21 1.00 8.71
C LEU A 30 7.36 1.50 7.83
N LYS A 31 7.78 2.77 7.99
CA LYS A 31 8.83 3.39 7.16
C LYS A 31 10.15 2.62 7.15
N PRO A 32 10.71 2.17 8.30
CA PRO A 32 11.98 1.44 8.31
C PRO A 32 11.94 0.12 7.55
N HIS A 33 10.76 -0.50 7.46
CA HIS A 33 10.60 -1.74 6.71
C HIS A 33 10.50 -1.49 5.19
N SER A 34 10.32 -0.26 4.75
CA SER A 34 10.00 0.08 3.35
C SER A 34 11.02 1.01 2.69
N LYS A 35 12.14 1.33 3.36
CA LYS A 35 13.10 2.36 2.93
C LYS A 35 12.44 3.73 2.72
N LEU A 36 11.56 4.13 3.65
CA LEU A 36 10.78 5.37 3.58
C LEU A 36 11.09 6.36 4.72
N GLU A 37 12.14 6.14 5.50
CA GLU A 37 12.50 6.90 6.70
C GLU A 37 12.69 8.40 6.40
N GLY A 38 13.13 8.75 5.19
CA GLY A 38 13.29 10.14 4.75
C GLY A 38 12.04 10.82 4.20
N ILE A 39 10.91 10.11 4.07
CA ILE A 39 9.67 10.70 3.52
C ILE A 39 8.89 11.40 4.63
N SER A 40 8.39 12.61 4.32
CA SER A 40 7.47 13.36 5.18
C SER A 40 6.19 12.57 5.48
N ASN A 41 5.49 12.97 6.54
CA ASN A 41 4.14 12.47 6.82
C ASN A 41 3.05 13.27 6.10
N ASP A 42 3.43 14.32 5.38
CA ASP A 42 2.51 15.08 4.56
C ASP A 42 2.00 14.22 3.40
N TRP A 43 0.67 14.21 3.24
CA TRP A 43 0.00 13.42 2.22
C TRP A 43 0.51 13.72 0.80
N ALA A 44 0.65 15.00 0.44
CA ALA A 44 1.11 15.39 -0.90
C ALA A 44 2.57 14.97 -1.14
N CYS A 45 3.43 15.08 -0.13
CA CYS A 45 4.80 14.59 -0.19
C CYS A 45 4.86 13.06 -0.39
N ILE A 46 4.01 12.29 0.31
CA ILE A 46 3.94 10.83 0.17
C ILE A 46 3.49 10.44 -1.24
N ILE A 47 2.42 11.07 -1.75
CA ILE A 47 1.90 10.82 -3.09
C ILE A 47 2.95 11.14 -4.16
N SER A 48 3.59 12.30 -4.09
CA SER A 48 4.66 12.66 -5.04
C SER A 48 5.88 11.76 -4.94
N SER A 49 6.21 11.27 -3.74
CA SER A 49 7.42 10.46 -3.52
C SER A 49 7.25 8.98 -3.85
N ILE A 50 6.02 8.45 -3.80
CA ILE A 50 5.74 7.01 -3.98
C ILE A 50 4.85 6.76 -5.19
N VAL A 51 3.71 7.47 -5.30
CA VAL A 51 2.67 7.18 -6.29
C VAL A 51 3.05 7.75 -7.65
N LEU A 52 3.40 9.05 -7.70
CA LEU A 52 3.66 9.77 -8.95
C LEU A 52 5.01 9.45 -9.59
N LYS A 53 5.95 8.86 -8.84
CA LYS A 53 7.19 8.37 -9.43
C LYS A 53 6.89 7.22 -10.39
N PRO A 54 7.63 7.08 -11.50
CA PRO A 54 7.52 5.90 -12.35
C PRO A 54 7.71 4.62 -11.53
N ALA A 55 6.87 3.62 -11.78
CA ALA A 55 7.06 2.30 -11.21
C ALA A 55 8.35 1.72 -11.80
N THR A 56 9.35 1.50 -10.95
CA THR A 56 10.54 0.76 -11.36
C THR A 56 10.31 -0.71 -11.05
N ASN A 57 10.89 -1.61 -11.85
CA ASN A 57 10.83 -3.06 -11.60
C ASN A 57 11.70 -3.52 -10.41
N THR A 58 11.88 -2.64 -9.41
CA THR A 58 12.60 -2.93 -8.18
C THR A 58 11.60 -3.42 -7.13
N ILE A 59 12.03 -4.40 -6.33
CA ILE A 59 11.23 -4.90 -5.21
C ILE A 59 10.88 -3.78 -4.21
N TRP A 60 11.77 -2.79 -4.04
CA TRP A 60 11.54 -1.68 -3.12
C TRP A 60 10.41 -0.77 -3.62
N SER A 61 10.33 -0.47 -4.92
CA SER A 61 9.20 0.28 -5.47
C SER A 61 7.88 -0.46 -5.26
N VAL A 62 7.87 -1.78 -5.44
CA VAL A 62 6.70 -2.62 -5.18
C VAL A 62 6.31 -2.59 -3.70
N ILE A 63 7.26 -2.82 -2.80
CA ILE A 63 7.02 -2.84 -1.34
C ILE A 63 6.45 -1.51 -0.87
N GLN A 64 7.05 -0.39 -1.27
CA GLN A 64 6.61 0.95 -0.85
C GLN A 64 5.14 1.21 -1.20
N ARG A 65 4.73 0.80 -2.40
CA ARG A 65 3.35 0.97 -2.88
C ARG A 65 2.38 0.01 -2.20
N LEU A 66 2.78 -1.25 -2.00
CA LEU A 66 1.97 -2.22 -1.27
C LEU A 66 1.75 -1.79 0.19
N VAL A 67 2.79 -1.32 0.86
CA VAL A 67 2.71 -0.85 2.26
C VAL A 67 1.84 0.40 2.35
N LEU A 68 2.02 1.37 1.44
CA LEU A 68 1.17 2.55 1.38
C LEU A 68 -0.31 2.16 1.20
N GLY A 69 -0.60 1.31 0.21
CA GLY A 69 -1.98 0.87 -0.07
C GLY A 69 -2.60 0.09 1.10
N ALA A 70 -1.86 -0.84 1.70
CA ALA A 70 -2.30 -1.58 2.87
C ALA A 70 -2.58 -0.66 4.07
N CYS A 71 -1.69 0.32 4.31
CA CYS A 71 -1.84 1.26 5.41
C CYS A 71 -3.05 2.19 5.22
N VAL A 72 -3.21 2.77 4.03
CA VAL A 72 -4.37 3.61 3.68
C VAL A 72 -5.68 2.86 3.88
N TYR A 73 -5.75 1.61 3.41
CA TYR A 73 -6.94 0.77 3.59
C TYR A 73 -7.25 0.48 5.06
N VAL A 74 -6.25 0.06 5.83
CA VAL A 74 -6.45 -0.28 7.25
C VAL A 74 -6.84 0.97 8.06
N VAL A 75 -6.23 2.12 7.79
CA VAL A 75 -6.59 3.40 8.43
C VAL A 75 -8.04 3.77 8.13
N TRP A 76 -8.45 3.64 6.86
CA TRP A 76 -9.84 3.89 6.46
C TRP A 76 -10.81 2.91 7.14
N ALA A 77 -10.46 1.62 7.17
CA ALA A 77 -11.29 0.58 7.76
C ALA A 77 -11.45 0.78 9.27
N GLU A 78 -10.37 1.10 9.98
CA GLU A 78 -10.39 1.41 11.41
C GLU A 78 -11.21 2.68 11.70
N ARG A 79 -11.07 3.72 10.87
CA ARG A 79 -11.89 4.94 11.00
C ARG A 79 -13.37 4.63 10.88
N ASN A 80 -13.76 3.80 9.92
CA ASN A 80 -15.16 3.41 9.73
C ASN A 80 -15.67 2.53 10.87
N LYS A 81 -14.87 1.56 11.32
CA LYS A 81 -15.18 0.72 12.47
C LYS A 81 -15.46 1.54 13.74
N ARG A 82 -14.65 2.59 13.99
CA ARG A 82 -14.88 3.52 15.11
C ARG A 82 -16.09 4.42 14.91
N SER A 83 -16.36 4.84 13.68
CA SER A 83 -17.46 5.75 13.36
C SER A 83 -18.82 5.06 13.43
N PHE A 84 -18.95 3.88 12.80
CA PHE A 84 -20.20 3.15 12.65
C PHE A 84 -20.42 2.14 13.78
N ASP A 85 -19.43 1.31 14.08
CA ASP A 85 -19.60 0.19 15.03
C ASP A 85 -19.20 0.56 16.46
N LYS A 86 -18.54 1.72 16.65
CA LYS A 86 -17.95 2.17 17.93
C LYS A 86 -16.96 1.16 18.52
N ILE A 87 -16.32 0.36 17.67
CA ILE A 87 -15.29 -0.60 18.09
C ILE A 87 -13.92 0.01 17.83
N PHE A 88 -13.05 -0.07 18.83
CA PHE A 88 -11.71 0.49 18.81
C PHE A 88 -10.70 -0.64 18.86
N SER A 89 -9.87 -0.75 17.83
CA SER A 89 -8.74 -1.68 17.82
C SER A 89 -7.52 -0.98 18.41
N ASP A 90 -6.68 -1.74 19.14
CA ASP A 90 -5.41 -1.22 19.64
C ASP A 90 -4.37 -1.05 18.51
N ASP A 91 -3.36 -0.20 18.75
CA ASP A 91 -2.34 0.14 17.77
C ASP A 91 -1.59 -1.10 17.22
N GLU A 92 -1.39 -2.15 18.03
CA GLU A 92 -0.68 -3.37 17.61
C GLU A 92 -1.54 -4.23 16.69
N SER A 93 -2.83 -4.41 17.00
CA SER A 93 -3.77 -5.13 16.14
C SER A 93 -3.93 -4.48 14.77
N VAL A 94 -3.98 -3.14 14.74
CA VAL A 94 -4.04 -2.38 13.48
C VAL A 94 -2.76 -2.53 12.68
N PHE A 95 -1.59 -2.45 13.33
CA PHE A 95 -0.30 -2.70 12.68
C PHE A 95 -0.21 -4.11 12.08
N LYS A 96 -0.58 -5.14 12.84
CA LYS A 96 -0.63 -6.53 12.36
C LYS A 96 -1.54 -6.70 11.15
N SER A 97 -2.66 -5.96 11.12
CA SER A 97 -3.57 -5.97 9.97
C SER A 97 -2.91 -5.41 8.71
N VAL A 98 -2.14 -4.32 8.81
CA VAL A 98 -1.35 -3.79 7.69
C VAL A 98 -0.35 -4.81 7.20
N VAL A 99 0.45 -5.38 8.11
CA VAL A 99 1.48 -6.38 7.78
C VAL A 99 0.84 -7.61 7.13
N GLY A 100 -0.33 -8.06 7.63
CA GLY A 100 -1.07 -9.18 7.07
C GLY A 100 -1.50 -8.94 5.62
N ILE A 101 -2.11 -7.79 5.33
CA ILE A 101 -2.54 -7.42 3.97
C ILE A 101 -1.32 -7.30 3.05
N PHE A 102 -0.25 -6.66 3.52
CA PHE A 102 1.00 -6.55 2.79
C PHE A 102 1.58 -7.93 2.42
N ARG A 103 1.72 -8.84 3.40
CA ARG A 103 2.24 -10.19 3.19
C ARG A 103 1.39 -10.99 2.21
N LEU A 104 0.06 -10.93 2.35
CA LEU A 104 -0.87 -11.60 1.44
C LEU A 104 -0.69 -11.13 -0.02
N ARG A 105 -0.48 -9.82 -0.22
CA ARG A 105 -0.23 -9.28 -1.56
C ARG A 105 1.13 -9.70 -2.09
N LEU A 106 2.16 -9.63 -1.25
CA LEU A 106 3.53 -9.97 -1.62
C LEU A 106 3.67 -11.44 -2.02
N MET A 107 3.03 -12.36 -1.28
CA MET A 107 3.00 -13.79 -1.61
C MET A 107 2.28 -14.10 -2.93
N GLY A 108 1.43 -13.19 -3.42
CA GLY A 108 0.78 -13.31 -4.72
C GLY A 108 1.63 -12.84 -5.89
N LEU A 109 2.81 -12.25 -5.65
CA LEU A 109 3.69 -11.74 -6.70
C LEU A 109 4.71 -12.80 -7.12
N ASN A 110 5.08 -12.78 -8.40
CA ASN A 110 6.17 -13.58 -8.93
C ASN A 110 7.46 -12.76 -8.91
N LEU A 111 8.29 -12.98 -7.89
CA LEU A 111 9.51 -12.19 -7.65
C LEU A 111 10.73 -12.89 -8.23
N LYS A 112 11.50 -12.18 -9.07
CA LYS A 112 12.81 -12.64 -9.51
C LYS A 112 13.76 -12.67 -8.32
N TYR A 113 14.54 -13.74 -8.19
CA TYR A 113 15.53 -13.84 -7.11
C TYR A 113 16.66 -12.84 -7.34
N THR A 114 16.74 -11.83 -6.47
CA THR A 114 17.82 -10.83 -6.46
C THR A 114 18.27 -10.59 -5.02
N SER A 115 19.45 -10.00 -4.83
CA SER A 115 19.95 -9.62 -3.50
C SER A 115 18.97 -8.69 -2.78
N ASP A 116 18.35 -7.75 -3.49
CA ASP A 116 17.31 -6.87 -2.94
C ASP A 116 16.08 -7.63 -2.46
N VAL A 117 15.63 -8.64 -3.20
CA VAL A 117 14.48 -9.48 -2.83
C VAL A 117 14.81 -10.33 -1.59
N VAL A 118 16.03 -10.84 -1.47
CA VAL A 118 16.49 -11.54 -0.26
C VAL A 118 16.57 -10.61 0.94
N ASN A 119 17.09 -9.40 0.76
CA ASN A 119 17.16 -8.40 1.83
C ASN A 119 15.76 -7.98 2.29
N ALA A 120 14.83 -7.77 1.34
CA ALA A 120 13.44 -7.49 1.64
C ALA A 120 12.77 -8.66 2.41
N ALA A 121 13.02 -9.90 1.98
CA ALA A 121 12.52 -11.11 2.63
C ALA A 121 12.96 -11.22 4.10
N ARG A 122 14.21 -10.84 4.40
CA ARG A 122 14.70 -10.79 5.79
C ARG A 122 14.06 -9.67 6.59
N LEU A 123 13.93 -8.47 6.00
CA LEU A 123 13.41 -7.29 6.68
C LEU A 123 11.92 -7.42 7.05
N TRP A 124 11.16 -8.11 6.20
CA TRP A 124 9.73 -8.36 6.38
C TRP A 124 9.41 -9.78 6.85
N ASP A 125 10.44 -10.58 7.11
CA ASP A 125 10.34 -11.97 7.56
C ASP A 125 9.28 -12.75 6.76
N PHE A 126 9.50 -12.90 5.45
CA PHE A 126 8.65 -13.69 4.56
C PHE A 126 9.47 -14.69 3.73
N HIS A 127 8.85 -15.81 3.39
CA HIS A 127 9.48 -16.85 2.60
C HIS A 127 9.47 -16.51 1.10
N LEU A 128 10.64 -16.62 0.46
CA LEU A 128 10.76 -16.55 -0.99
C LEU A 128 10.31 -17.87 -1.60
N ASN A 129 9.26 -17.82 -2.42
CA ASN A 129 8.83 -19.01 -3.15
C ASN A 129 9.78 -19.26 -4.32
N ARG A 130 10.54 -20.37 -4.29
CA ARG A 130 11.50 -20.75 -5.34
C ARG A 130 10.85 -21.35 -6.58
N ASN A 131 9.57 -21.72 -6.52
CA ASN A 131 8.89 -22.42 -7.60
C ASN A 131 7.71 -21.60 -8.12
N VAL A 132 7.84 -21.15 -9.38
CA VAL A 132 6.74 -20.63 -10.18
C VAL A 132 5.74 -21.76 -10.39
N HIS A 133 4.65 -21.74 -9.62
CA HIS A 133 3.29 -22.07 -10.03
C HIS A 133 2.44 -22.17 -8.77
N HIS A 134 1.65 -21.13 -8.50
CA HIS A 134 0.41 -21.33 -7.77
C HIS A 134 -0.65 -20.36 -8.31
N ARG A 135 -1.70 -20.94 -8.90
CA ARG A 135 -2.98 -20.25 -9.12
C ARG A 135 -3.44 -19.71 -7.78
N VAL A 136 -3.45 -18.39 -7.60
CA VAL A 136 -4.07 -17.76 -6.44
C VAL A 136 -5.58 -17.96 -6.57
N SER A 137 -6.09 -18.94 -5.84
CA SER A 137 -7.49 -19.36 -5.90
C SER A 137 -8.28 -18.68 -4.78
N VAL A 138 -9.36 -18.00 -5.17
CA VAL A 138 -10.55 -17.63 -4.38
C VAL A 138 -10.44 -16.50 -3.35
N LEU A 139 -9.32 -16.31 -2.62
CA LEU A 139 -9.26 -15.24 -1.58
C LEU A 139 -9.00 -13.83 -2.13
N MET A 140 -8.38 -13.69 -3.30
CA MET A 140 -8.19 -12.38 -3.93
C MET A 140 -9.52 -11.72 -4.28
N TYR A 141 -10.53 -12.50 -4.67
CA TYR A 141 -11.84 -12.00 -5.08
C TYR A 141 -12.67 -11.42 -3.93
N LYS A 142 -12.48 -11.91 -2.70
CA LYS A 142 -13.18 -11.37 -1.51
C LYS A 142 -12.73 -9.95 -1.17
N TYR A 143 -11.48 -9.61 -1.49
CA TYR A 143 -10.96 -8.26 -1.32
C TYR A 143 -11.07 -7.44 -2.60
N ALA A 144 -10.86 -8.02 -3.79
CA ALA A 144 -10.94 -7.34 -5.10
C ALA A 144 -12.31 -6.69 -5.37
N GLY A 145 -13.41 -7.37 -5.00
CA GLY A 145 -14.76 -6.83 -5.17
C GLY A 145 -15.08 -5.59 -4.32
N PHE A 146 -14.32 -5.34 -3.25
CA PHE A 146 -14.51 -4.18 -2.37
C PHE A 146 -13.76 -2.92 -2.84
N TRP A 147 -12.84 -3.06 -3.81
CA TRP A 147 -12.11 -1.91 -4.38
C TRP A 147 -12.83 -1.28 -5.57
N LEU A 148 -13.93 -1.86 -6.05
CA LEU A 148 -14.70 -1.37 -7.19
C LEU A 148 -15.88 -0.47 -6.80
N CYS A 149 -16.25 -0.37 -5.52
CA CYS A 149 -17.54 0.23 -5.12
C CYS A 149 -17.46 1.23 -3.95
N SER A 150 -16.44 2.07 -3.89
CA SER A 150 -16.50 3.27 -3.05
C SER A 150 -15.73 4.40 -3.71
N ASP A 151 -16.38 5.54 -3.88
CA ASP A 151 -15.93 6.75 -4.57
C ASP A 151 -14.56 7.26 -4.11
N MET A 152 -13.49 6.65 -4.63
CA MET A 152 -12.12 6.97 -4.24
C MET A 152 -11.25 7.08 -5.49
N VAL A 153 -11.26 8.28 -6.08
CA VAL A 153 -10.31 8.75 -7.10
C VAL A 153 -8.85 8.46 -6.70
N ILE A 154 -8.56 8.34 -5.39
CA ILE A 154 -7.24 8.06 -4.82
C ILE A 154 -6.79 6.58 -4.96
N LEU A 155 -7.72 5.62 -5.07
CA LEU A 155 -7.37 4.20 -5.22
C LEU A 155 -7.32 3.73 -6.67
N LYS A 156 -7.97 4.44 -7.61
CA LYS A 156 -7.83 4.13 -9.04
C LYS A 156 -6.36 4.24 -9.47
N GLU A 157 -5.63 5.26 -9.05
CA GLU A 157 -4.20 5.39 -9.37
C GLU A 157 -3.34 4.31 -8.67
N ALA A 158 -3.65 3.95 -7.42
CA ALA A 158 -2.95 2.90 -6.68
C ALA A 158 -3.17 1.49 -7.27
N ILE A 159 -4.36 1.23 -7.82
CA ILE A 159 -4.73 -0.04 -8.47
C ILE A 159 -4.09 -0.13 -9.85
N THR A 160 -4.04 0.96 -10.64
CA THR A 160 -3.32 0.98 -11.93
C THR A 160 -1.85 0.60 -11.75
N ILE A 161 -1.23 0.90 -10.60
CA ILE A 161 0.16 0.52 -10.35
C ILE A 161 0.33 -0.99 -10.06
N GLY A 162 -0.68 -1.63 -9.45
CA GLY A 162 -0.71 -3.08 -9.30
C GLY A 162 -0.86 -3.80 -10.63
N GLU A 163 -1.72 -3.28 -11.51
CA GLU A 163 -1.96 -3.85 -12.84
C GLU A 163 -0.78 -3.61 -13.81
N LEU A 164 -0.09 -2.48 -13.71
CA LEU A 164 1.15 -2.21 -14.47
C LEU A 164 2.31 -3.14 -14.09
N CYS A 165 2.42 -3.55 -12.81
CA CYS A 165 3.45 -4.49 -12.38
C CYS A 165 3.16 -5.95 -12.75
N VAL A 166 1.88 -6.32 -12.94
CA VAL A 166 1.49 -7.69 -13.34
C VAL A 166 1.47 -7.83 -14.88
N GLY A 167 1.13 -6.76 -15.62
CA GLY A 167 1.12 -6.76 -17.08
C GLY A 167 2.49 -6.62 -17.75
N GLY A 168 3.52 -6.12 -17.06
CA GLY A 168 4.83 -5.80 -17.64
C GLY A 168 5.81 -6.96 -17.90
N LEU A 169 5.40 -8.22 -17.75
CA LEU A 169 6.23 -9.40 -18.07
C LEU A 169 5.76 -10.16 -19.33
N VAL A 170 4.88 -9.56 -20.14
CA VAL A 170 4.64 -9.98 -21.52
C VAL A 170 4.87 -8.74 -22.41
N ALA A 171 5.85 -8.85 -23.29
CA ALA A 171 6.33 -7.78 -24.16
C ALA A 171 5.27 -7.32 -25.17
N GLU A 172 5.29 -6.04 -25.56
CA GLU A 172 5.46 -5.62 -26.95
C GLU A 172 5.68 -4.09 -27.07
N ASN A 173 6.48 -3.73 -28.07
CA ASN A 173 6.91 -2.38 -28.40
C ASN A 173 5.73 -1.48 -28.80
N GLN A 174 5.68 -0.24 -28.32
CA GLN A 174 5.31 0.93 -29.13
C GLN A 174 5.68 2.23 -28.37
N GLU A 175 6.51 3.08 -28.97
CA GLU A 175 6.83 4.43 -28.51
C GLU A 175 5.58 5.34 -28.50
N PRO A 176 5.45 6.31 -27.58
CA PRO A 176 4.61 7.47 -27.81
C PRO A 176 5.46 8.69 -28.15
N ALA A 177 5.38 9.10 -29.41
CA ALA A 177 5.67 10.46 -29.86
C ALA A 177 4.61 11.42 -29.31
N CYS A 178 5.03 12.44 -28.54
CA CYS A 178 4.34 13.73 -28.48
C CYS A 178 5.16 14.74 -27.66
N CYS A 179 6.15 15.38 -28.31
CA CYS A 179 6.67 16.69 -27.91
C CYS A 179 7.03 17.45 -29.19
N LEU A 180 6.04 17.98 -29.90
CA LEU A 180 6.17 19.12 -30.82
C LEU A 180 4.76 19.71 -31.04
N GLY A 181 4.58 20.98 -30.69
CA GLY A 181 3.35 21.74 -30.82
C GLY A 181 3.22 22.79 -29.73
#